data_AF-A0A9D7NJ58-F1
#
_entry.id   AF-A0A9D7NJ58-F1
#
_cell.length_a   1.000
_cell.length_b   1.000
_cell.length_c   1.000
_cell.angle_alpha   90.00
_cell.angle_beta   90.00
_cell.angle_gamma   90.00
#
_symmetry.space_group_name_H-M   'P 1'
#
loop_
_entity.id
_entity.type
_entity.pdbx_description
1 polymer ?
#
loop_
_entity_poly.entity_id
_entity_poly.type
_entity_poly.pdbx_seq_one_letter_code
_entity_poly.pdbx_strand_id
1 'polypeptide(L)'
;MFSDREGTPGSVMDAMSCGVVPLCRNMEGIHNLVRHGENGLIFDGSKEDFVIQLKKLREEAFWKQRSAAALRDFADQFSLDTTLARWQRLLEELLATPLPKSAIKVPTRVSLPPVRYHFANADRRKYPLYALLRGLYILWGLITRGK
;
A
#
# COMPACT_ATOMS: atom_id res chain seq x y z
N MET A 1 14.38 7.09 5.26
CA MET A 1 12.97 6.86 4.88
C MET A 1 12.15 6.82 6.18
N PHE A 2 11.65 7.96 6.63
CA PHE A 2 10.64 8.05 7.69
C PHE A 2 9.36 8.51 6.99
N SER A 3 8.56 7.57 6.52
CA SER A 3 7.20 7.89 6.13
C SER A 3 6.39 7.90 7.42
N ASP A 4 5.81 9.06 7.75
CA ASP A 4 4.98 9.25 8.95
C ASP A 4 3.74 8.33 8.97
N ARG A 5 3.41 7.69 7.84
CA ARG A 5 2.36 6.67 7.69
C ARG A 5 2.71 5.67 6.59
N GLU A 6 3.39 4.58 6.94
CA GLU A 6 3.36 3.36 6.12
C GLU A 6 2.35 2.37 6.69
N GLY A 7 1.50 1.81 5.83
CA GLY A 7 0.58 0.75 6.23
C GLY A 7 1.32 -0.53 6.62
N THR A 8 2.45 -0.84 5.98
CA THR A 8 3.32 -1.98 6.30
C THR A 8 4.74 -1.68 5.79
N PRO A 9 5.70 -1.35 6.67
CA PRO A 9 7.03 -0.91 6.24
C PRO A 9 7.85 -2.05 5.63
N GLY A 10 8.11 -1.95 4.31
CA GLY A 10 8.89 -2.95 3.57
C GLY A 10 10.30 -3.16 4.11
N SER A 11 10.95 -2.10 4.60
CA SER A 11 12.30 -2.18 5.19
C SER A 11 12.37 -3.07 6.44
N VAL A 12 11.29 -3.14 7.22
CA VAL A 12 11.21 -4.03 8.39
C VAL A 12 11.12 -5.49 7.93
N MET A 13 10.34 -5.74 6.88
CA MET A 13 10.20 -7.06 6.28
C MET A 13 11.53 -7.55 5.67
N ASP A 14 12.25 -6.69 4.95
CA ASP A 14 13.58 -6.99 4.41
C ASP A 14 14.58 -7.33 5.53
N ALA A 15 14.55 -6.59 6.64
CA ALA A 15 15.38 -6.86 7.80
C ALA A 15 15.07 -8.24 8.41
N MET A 16 13.78 -8.55 8.63
CA MET A 16 13.34 -9.85 9.15
C MET A 16 13.75 -11.01 8.23
N SER A 17 13.70 -10.81 6.90
CA SER A 17 14.15 -11.80 5.92
C SER A 17 15.64 -12.16 6.02
N CYS A 18 16.44 -11.24 6.57
CA CYS A 18 17.86 -11.45 6.86
C CYS A 18 18.11 -11.95 8.29
N GLY A 19 17.06 -12.19 9.09
CA GLY A 19 17.17 -12.53 10.50
C GLY A 19 17.56 -11.35 11.40
N VAL A 20 17.48 -10.11 10.90
CA VAL A 20 17.73 -8.91 11.73
C VAL A 20 16.51 -8.70 12.62
N VAL A 21 16.75 -8.57 13.93
CA VAL A 21 15.70 -8.32 14.91
C VAL A 21 15.25 -6.86 14.84
N PRO A 22 13.98 -6.57 14.49
CA PRO A 22 13.49 -5.22 14.40
C PRO A 22 13.29 -4.60 15.80
N LEU A 23 13.75 -3.36 15.97
CA LEU A 23 13.41 -2.48 17.08
C LEU A 23 12.69 -1.25 16.51
N CYS A 24 11.37 -1.22 16.65
CA CYS A 24 10.52 -0.24 15.97
C CYS A 24 9.76 0.64 16.96
N ARG A 25 9.44 1.87 16.57
CA ARG A 25 8.54 2.73 17.34
C ARG A 25 7.12 2.17 17.25
N ASN A 26 6.34 2.31 18.33
CA ASN A 26 4.93 1.98 18.36
C ASN A 26 4.16 2.83 17.34
N MET A 27 3.76 2.21 16.23
CA MET A 27 3.00 2.80 15.13
C MET A 27 2.05 1.74 14.58
N GLU A 28 0.91 2.16 14.04
CA GLU A 28 -0.18 1.28 13.62
C GLU A 28 0.29 0.14 12.68
N GLY A 29 1.07 0.46 11.65
CA GLY A 29 1.55 -0.54 10.67
C GLY A 29 2.62 -1.51 11.18
N ILE A 30 3.27 -1.24 12.32
CA ILE A 30 4.33 -2.10 12.88
C ILE A 30 3.74 -3.37 13.50
N HIS A 31 2.55 -3.30 14.09
CA HIS A 31 1.91 -4.44 14.76
C HIS A 31 1.52 -5.57 13.79
N ASN A 32 1.44 -5.28 12.50
CA ASN A 32 1.21 -6.27 11.46
C ASN A 32 2.45 -7.14 11.17
N LEU A 33 3.64 -6.67 11.54
CA LEU A 33 4.93 -7.34 11.27
C LEU A 33 5.61 -7.81 12.56
N VAL A 34 5.63 -6.95 13.57
CA VAL A 34 6.40 -7.13 14.80
C VAL A 34 5.47 -7.38 15.97
N ARG A 35 5.68 -8.52 16.65
CA ARG A 35 5.07 -8.88 17.92
C ARG A 35 6.09 -8.63 19.03
N HIS A 36 5.82 -7.64 19.87
CA HIS A 36 6.74 -7.18 20.91
C HIS A 36 7.17 -8.34 21.82
N GLY A 37 8.48 -8.57 21.91
CA GLY A 37 9.09 -9.62 22.73
C GLY A 37 9.16 -11.00 22.06
N GLU A 38 8.46 -11.23 20.94
CA GLU A 38 8.40 -12.53 20.27
C GLU A 38 9.35 -12.61 19.08
N ASN A 39 9.23 -11.67 18.14
CA ASN A 39 10.00 -11.63 16.90
C ASN A 39 10.74 -10.30 16.70
N GLY A 40 10.57 -9.37 17.64
CA GLY A 40 11.20 -8.07 17.65
C GLY A 40 10.81 -7.29 18.90
N LEU A 41 11.15 -6.01 18.93
CA LEU A 41 10.86 -5.10 20.02
C LEU A 41 10.14 -3.85 19.49
N ILE A 42 9.22 -3.36 20.30
CA ILE A 42 8.47 -2.13 20.05
C ILE A 42 8.68 -1.19 21.24
N PHE A 43 9.03 0.06 20.99
CA PHE A 43 9.17 1.09 22.03
C PHE A 43 8.12 2.19 21.89
N ASP A 44 7.74 2.84 22.98
CA ASP A 44 6.64 3.81 23.06
C ASP A 44 6.89 5.16 22.34
N GLY A 45 8.13 5.42 21.92
CA GLY A 45 8.56 6.67 21.30
C GLY A 45 9.43 7.54 22.20
N SER A 46 9.52 7.23 23.50
CA SER A 46 10.42 7.88 24.44
C SER A 46 11.86 7.40 24.27
N LYS A 47 12.81 8.24 24.66
CA LYS A 47 14.25 7.90 24.62
C LYS A 47 14.56 6.84 25.67
N GLU A 48 13.90 6.92 26.82
CA GLU A 48 14.07 6.06 27.98
C GLU A 48 13.70 4.61 27.63
N ASP A 49 12.52 4.39 27.05
CA ASP A 49 12.09 3.07 26.63
C ASP A 49 12.94 2.54 25.48
N PHE A 50 13.30 3.38 24.50
CA PHE A 50 14.22 2.99 23.42
C PHE A 50 15.54 2.42 23.97
N VAL A 51 16.14 3.08 24.96
CA VAL A 51 17.38 2.60 25.60
C VAL A 51 17.16 1.29 26.36
N ILE A 52 16.03 1.12 27.05
CA ILE A 52 15.68 -0.13 27.74
C ILE A 52 15.59 -1.28 26.74
N GLN A 53 14.83 -1.10 25.65
CA GLN A 53 14.67 -2.15 24.64
C GLN A 53 16.00 -2.46 23.92
N LEU A 54 16.81 -1.43 23.61
CA LEU A 54 18.12 -1.61 23.00
C LEU A 54 19.07 -2.41 23.91
N LYS A 55 19.03 -2.19 25.23
CA LYS A 55 19.83 -2.96 26.20
C LYS A 55 19.43 -4.43 26.20
N LYS A 56 18.14 -4.74 26.21
CA LYS A 56 17.63 -6.13 26.08
C LYS A 56 18.12 -6.77 24.79
N LEU A 57 18.10 -6.02 23.69
CA LEU A 57 18.54 -6.53 22.39
C LEU A 57 20.05 -6.86 22.34
N ARG A 58 20.86 -6.29 23.24
CA ARG A 58 22.28 -6.63 23.36
C ARG A 58 22.53 -7.96 24.07
N GLU A 59 21.54 -8.53 24.75
CA GLU A 59 21.66 -9.82 25.40
C GLU A 59 21.71 -10.91 24.33
N GLU A 60 22.84 -11.62 24.22
CA GLU A 60 23.12 -12.52 23.10
C GLU A 60 22.06 -13.64 22.96
N ALA A 61 21.66 -14.25 24.08
CA ALA A 61 20.66 -15.31 24.09
C ALA A 61 19.30 -14.78 23.60
N PHE A 62 18.91 -13.59 24.06
CA PHE A 62 17.69 -12.94 23.63
C PHE A 62 17.74 -12.62 22.13
N TRP A 63 18.80 -11.96 21.67
CA TRP A 63 18.98 -11.59 20.26
C TRP A 63 18.93 -12.80 19.33
N LYS A 64 19.68 -13.88 19.64
CA LYS A 64 19.68 -15.11 18.82
C LYS A 64 18.29 -15.72 18.74
N GLN A 65 17.56 -15.77 19.86
CA GLN A 65 16.22 -16.35 19.90
C GLN A 65 15.24 -15.51 19.07
N ARG A 66 15.30 -14.17 19.18
CA ARG A 66 14.44 -13.26 18.42
C ARG A 66 14.81 -13.21 16.94
N SER A 67 16.09 -13.32 16.60
CA SER A 67 16.58 -13.36 15.21
C SER A 67 16.01 -14.57 14.47
N ALA A 68 16.09 -15.75 15.09
CA ALA A 68 15.48 -16.96 14.55
C ALA A 68 13.94 -16.85 14.46
N ALA A 69 13.29 -16.18 15.42
CA ALA A 69 11.86 -15.96 15.38
C ALA A 69 11.44 -15.00 14.26
N ALA A 70 12.17 -13.90 14.06
CA ALA A 70 11.95 -12.93 12.98
C ALA A 70 12.04 -13.61 11.61
N LEU A 71 13.07 -14.43 11.41
CA LEU A 71 13.27 -15.17 10.16
C LEU A 71 12.16 -16.20 9.91
N ARG A 72 11.76 -16.95 10.95
CA ARG A 72 10.64 -17.91 10.85
C ARG A 72 9.33 -17.21 10.52
N ASP A 73 9.00 -16.14 11.23
CA ASP A 73 7.78 -15.37 10.97
C ASP A 73 7.75 -14.79 9.56
N PHE A 74 8.90 -14.30 9.07
CA PHE A 74 9.02 -13.88 7.68
C PHE A 74 8.73 -15.03 6.71
N ALA A 75 9.38 -16.18 6.90
CA ALA A 75 9.18 -17.34 6.05
C ALA A 75 7.71 -17.81 6.06
N ASP A 76 7.07 -17.85 7.23
CA ASP A 76 5.72 -18.37 7.45
C ASP A 76 4.61 -17.42 7.00
N GLN A 77 4.88 -16.11 6.94
CA GLN A 77 3.84 -15.11 6.68
C GLN A 77 4.05 -14.28 5.42
N PHE A 78 5.30 -14.01 5.05
CA PHE A 78 5.65 -12.96 4.10
C PHE A 78 6.56 -13.45 2.96
N SER A 79 7.04 -14.70 3.00
CA SER A 79 7.78 -15.29 1.88
C SER A 79 6.95 -15.25 0.59
N LEU A 80 7.65 -15.19 -0.53
CA LEU A 80 7.01 -15.18 -1.85
C LEU A 80 6.16 -16.44 -2.05
N ASP A 81 6.68 -17.61 -1.66
CA ASP A 81 5.97 -18.89 -1.77
C ASP A 81 4.68 -18.89 -0.95
N THR A 82 4.74 -18.44 0.32
CA THR A 82 3.55 -18.34 1.18
C THR A 82 2.53 -17.37 0.60
N THR A 83 2.99 -16.21 0.15
CA THR A 83 2.13 -15.17 -0.42
C THR A 83 1.45 -15.68 -1.68
N LEU A 84 2.20 -16.31 -2.58
CA LEU A 84 1.68 -16.91 -3.80
C LEU A 84 0.65 -18.00 -3.51
N ALA A 85 0.94 -18.91 -2.57
CA ALA A 85 0.02 -19.97 -2.19
C ALA A 85 -1.31 -19.44 -1.64
N ARG A 86 -1.27 -18.37 -0.82
CA ARG A 86 -2.48 -17.71 -0.31
C ARG A 86 -3.29 -17.05 -1.42
N TRP A 87 -2.62 -16.36 -2.34
CA TRP A 87 -3.27 -15.75 -3.50
C TRP A 87 -3.91 -16.80 -4.40
N GLN A 88 -3.19 -17.87 -4.70
CA GLN A 88 -3.70 -18.97 -5.52
C GLN A 88 -4.96 -19.58 -4.89
N ARG A 89 -4.92 -19.89 -3.59
CA ARG A 89 -6.07 -20.43 -2.87
C ARG A 89 -7.28 -19.51 -2.95
N LEU A 90 -7.10 -18.20 -2.71
CA LEU A 90 -8.20 -17.24 -2.80
C LEU A 90 -8.82 -17.22 -4.21
N LEU A 91 -7.99 -17.23 -5.24
CA LEU A 91 -8.47 -17.25 -6.63
C LEU A 91 -9.23 -18.54 -6.95
N GLU A 92 -8.74 -19.69 -6.50
CA GLU A 92 -9.41 -20.98 -6.64
C GLU A 92 -10.78 -20.99 -5.92
N GLU A 93 -10.85 -20.47 -4.70
CA GLU A 93 -12.10 -20.35 -3.92
C GLU A 93 -13.14 -19.48 -4.64
N LEU A 94 -12.72 -18.36 -5.23
CA LEU A 94 -13.59 -17.45 -5.99
C LEU A 94 -14.07 -18.07 -7.31
N LEU A 95 -13.25 -18.91 -7.94
CA LEU A 95 -13.65 -19.64 -9.15
C LEU A 95 -14.62 -20.78 -8.82
N ALA A 96 -14.43 -21.46 -7.68
CA ALA A 96 -15.31 -22.52 -7.21
C ALA A 96 -16.66 -21.98 -6.70
N THR A 97 -16.67 -20.76 -6.16
CA THR A 97 -17.88 -20.08 -5.65
C THR A 97 -18.21 -18.88 -6.52
N PRO A 98 -18.87 -19.07 -7.68
CA PRO A 98 -19.18 -17.97 -8.58
C PRO A 98 -20.06 -16.95 -7.86
N LEU A 99 -19.49 -15.78 -7.56
CA LEU A 99 -20.23 -14.65 -7.02
C LEU A 99 -21.36 -14.30 -8.00
N PRO A 100 -22.54 -13.90 -7.49
CA PRO A 100 -23.64 -13.49 -8.35
C PRO A 100 -23.14 -12.35 -9.25
N LYS A 101 -23.13 -12.60 -10.57
CA LYS A 101 -22.84 -11.60 -11.58
C LYS A 101 -23.99 -10.59 -11.60
N SER A 102 -23.98 -9.65 -10.67
CA SER A 102 -24.86 -8.50 -10.75
C SER A 102 -24.36 -7.56 -11.84
N ALA A 103 -25.27 -7.06 -12.66
CA ALA A 103 -24.92 -6.00 -13.61
C ALA A 103 -24.41 -4.81 -12.80
N ILE A 104 -23.18 -4.36 -13.09
CA ILE A 104 -22.64 -3.15 -12.49
C ILE A 104 -23.58 -2.00 -12.88
N LYS A 105 -24.30 -1.44 -11.90
CA LYS A 105 -25.14 -0.26 -12.12
C LYS A 105 -24.23 0.95 -12.23
N VAL A 106 -23.85 1.28 -13.47
CA VAL A 106 -23.09 2.51 -13.73
C VAL A 106 -24.04 3.70 -13.51
N PRO A 107 -23.73 4.62 -12.58
CA PRO A 107 -24.55 5.81 -12.38
C PRO A 107 -24.54 6.66 -13.66
N THR A 108 -25.72 7.06 -14.12
CA THR A 108 -25.88 7.92 -15.30
C THR A 108 -25.34 9.33 -15.09
N ARG A 109 -25.22 9.77 -13.83
CA ARG A 109 -24.58 11.02 -13.42
C ARG A 109 -23.57 10.75 -12.32
N VAL A 110 -22.32 11.14 -12.56
CA VAL A 110 -21.28 11.22 -11.54
C VAL A 110 -20.97 12.69 -11.31
N SER A 111 -21.22 13.18 -10.09
CA SER A 111 -20.79 14.53 -9.71
C SER A 111 -19.30 14.49 -9.40
N LEU A 112 -18.48 14.90 -10.36
CA LEU A 112 -17.03 14.93 -10.20
C LEU A 112 -16.60 16.31 -9.67
N PRO A 113 -15.58 16.37 -8.79
CA PRO A 113 -15.00 17.63 -8.37
C PRO A 113 -14.45 18.43 -9.58
N PRO A 114 -14.35 19.76 -9.47
CA PRO A 114 -13.81 20.59 -10.54
C PRO A 114 -12.37 20.17 -10.88
N VAL A 115 -12.00 20.35 -12.15
CA VAL A 115 -10.63 20.10 -12.61
C VAL A 115 -9.69 20.99 -11.81
N ARG A 116 -8.71 20.41 -11.13
CA ARG A 116 -7.61 21.19 -10.56
C ARG A 116 -6.67 21.59 -11.69
N TYR A 117 -6.28 22.87 -11.74
CA TYR A 117 -5.46 23.44 -12.81
C TYR A 117 -4.21 22.60 -13.14
N HIS A 118 -3.47 22.16 -12.12
CA HIS A 118 -2.25 21.36 -12.27
C HIS A 118 -2.46 19.98 -12.92
N PHE A 119 -3.69 19.48 -12.97
CA PHE A 119 -4.05 18.19 -13.56
C PHE A 119 -4.90 18.34 -14.85
N ALA A 120 -5.08 19.56 -15.37
CA ALA A 120 -5.92 19.79 -16.54
C ALA A 120 -5.48 19.00 -17.77
N ASN A 121 -4.16 18.83 -17.98
CA ASN A 121 -3.62 18.09 -19.11
C ASN A 121 -3.84 16.56 -19.01
N ALA A 122 -4.09 16.04 -17.81
CA ALA A 122 -4.35 14.62 -17.57
C ALA A 122 -5.86 14.30 -17.56
N ASP A 123 -6.71 15.32 -17.63
CA ASP A 123 -8.15 15.16 -17.57
C ASP A 123 -8.73 14.74 -18.94
N ARG A 124 -9.20 13.50 -19.02
CA ARG A 124 -9.79 12.92 -20.24
C ARG A 124 -11.31 13.08 -20.32
N ARG A 125 -11.93 13.85 -19.42
CA ARG A 125 -13.38 14.11 -19.44
C ARG A 125 -13.77 14.84 -20.72
N LYS A 126 -14.59 14.20 -21.55
CA LYS A 126 -15.23 14.84 -22.71
C LYS A 126 -16.45 15.63 -22.22
N TYR A 127 -16.29 16.94 -21.97
CA TYR A 127 -17.43 17.80 -21.68
C TYR A 127 -18.30 17.96 -22.94
N PRO A 128 -19.61 17.63 -22.91
CA PRO A 128 -20.45 17.68 -24.10
C PRO A 128 -20.53 19.09 -24.71
N LEU A 129 -20.54 20.14 -23.89
CA LEU A 129 -20.47 21.53 -24.33
C LEU A 129 -19.12 21.88 -24.99
N TYR A 130 -18.01 21.38 -24.46
CA TYR A 130 -16.68 21.61 -25.04
C TYR A 130 -16.52 20.93 -26.40
N ALA A 131 -17.09 19.73 -26.58
CA ALA A 131 -17.12 19.05 -27.87
C ALA A 131 -17.93 19.84 -28.92
N LEU A 132 -19.05 20.44 -28.52
CA LEU A 132 -19.92 21.25 -29.38
C LEU A 132 -19.24 22.58 -29.75
N LEU A 133 -18.65 23.27 -28.78
CA LEU A 133 -17.89 24.50 -28.99
C LEU A 133 -16.64 24.27 -29.86
N ARG A 134 -15.94 23.14 -29.68
CA ARG A 134 -14.81 22.74 -30.53
C ARG A 134 -15.24 22.47 -31.97
N GLY A 135 -16.39 21.82 -32.17
CA GLY A 135 -16.97 21.60 -33.51
C GLY A 135 -17.28 22.92 -34.22
N LEU A 136 -17.89 23.88 -33.52
CA LEU A 136 -18.18 25.22 -34.03
C LEU A 136 -16.90 26.01 -34.37
N TYR A 137 -15.87 25.92 -33.54
CA TYR A 137 -14.58 26.57 -33.79
C TYR A 137 -13.86 26.02 -35.04
N ILE A 138 -13.90 24.70 -35.25
CA ILE A 138 -13.31 24.05 -36.44
C ILE A 138 -14.07 24.45 -37.72
N LEU A 139 -15.41 24.47 -37.66
CA LEU A 139 -16.26 24.95 -38.76
C LEU A 139 -16.00 26.42 -39.10
N TRP A 140 -15.87 27.27 -38.08
CA TRP A 140 -15.54 28.68 -38.27
C TRP A 140 -14.16 28.85 -38.91
N GLY A 141 -13.16 28.11 -38.44
CA GLY A 141 -11.81 28.11 -39.03
C GLY A 141 -11.75 27.67 -40.49
N LEU A 142 -12.62 26.73 -40.90
CA LEU A 142 -12.77 26.29 -42.30
C LEU A 142 -13.46 27.35 -43.16
N ILE A 143 -14.48 28.04 -42.64
CA ILE A 143 -15.17 29.13 -43.33
C ILE A 143 -14.24 30.34 -43.51
N THR A 144 -13.36 30.64 -42.54
CA THR A 144 -12.43 31.77 -42.61
C THR A 144 -11.18 31.50 -43.45
N ARG A 145 -10.86 30.23 -43.76
CA ARG A 145 -9.71 29.84 -44.62
C ARG A 145 -10.09 29.57 -46.08
N GLY A 146 -11.36 29.77 -46.44
CA GLY A 146 -11.90 29.58 -47.80
C GLY A 146 -12.18 30.88 -48.56
N LYS A 147 -11.49 31.97 -48.25
CA LYS A 147 -11.44 33.20 -49.05
C LYS A 147 -9.99 33.60 -49.29
#